data_AF-A0A1G7HUB0-F1
#
_entry.id   AF-A0A1G7HUB0-F1
#
_cell.length_a   1.000
_cell.length_b   1.000
_cell.length_c   1.000
_cell.angle_alpha   90.00
_cell.angle_beta   90.00
_cell.angle_gamma   90.00
#
_symmetry.space_group_name_H-M   'P 1'
#
loop_
_entity.id
_entity.type
_entity.pdbx_description
1 polymer ?
#
loop_
_entity_poly.entity_id
_entity_poly.type
_entity_poly.pdbx_seq_one_letter_code
_entity_poly.pdbx_strand_id
1 'polypeptide(L)'
;MSPLEPTAATPHEGPVCRRCGTCCLQGGPTLMERDAPLLTEGVLGLEALVCLRAGEWARDDVRQVLAPLKGECIKVAGLGGSAHPWRCRYYADGAGCTVYGRRPAQCAVLFCTDTGPLERLLAEEAPLSRAPALRELASLAALPGFPELSASARAMLADLAAVHEEQNPVRPVLELAAGLGYLPRGGRGLRVTAMPNPLKGEGERREALARIAEAARTDAAFRELCVERAELPAALLPFLLGRSLTDLLAEVGLRPAETA
;
A
#
# COMPACT_ATOMS: atom_id res chain seq x y z
N MET A 1 -42.55 36.64 -17.52
CA MET A 1 -42.13 35.41 -16.82
C MET A 1 -42.44 34.24 -17.74
N SER A 2 -41.47 33.80 -18.52
CA SER A 2 -41.55 32.52 -19.25
C SER A 2 -40.86 31.46 -18.41
N PRO A 3 -41.45 30.26 -18.24
CA PRO A 3 -40.76 29.18 -17.55
C PRO A 3 -39.62 28.66 -18.45
N LEU A 4 -38.41 28.68 -17.91
CA LEU A 4 -37.26 27.96 -18.47
C LEU A 4 -37.52 26.46 -18.30
N GLU A 5 -37.70 25.75 -19.42
CA GLU A 5 -37.67 24.30 -19.43
C GLU A 5 -36.24 23.80 -19.15
N PRO A 6 -36.04 22.70 -18.41
CA PRO A 6 -34.72 22.13 -18.22
C PRO A 6 -34.27 21.45 -19.51
N THR A 7 -33.20 21.97 -20.12
CA THR A 7 -32.48 21.30 -21.22
C THR A 7 -32.03 19.92 -20.73
N ALA A 8 -32.57 18.87 -21.34
CA ALA A 8 -32.11 17.50 -21.14
C ALA A 8 -30.61 17.40 -21.42
N ALA A 9 -29.85 16.98 -20.42
CA ALA A 9 -28.42 16.69 -20.57
C ALA A 9 -28.23 15.64 -21.67
N THR A 10 -27.39 15.94 -22.65
CA THR A 10 -26.94 14.99 -23.67
C THR A 10 -26.26 13.79 -23.00
N PRO A 11 -26.47 12.54 -23.49
CA PRO A 11 -25.76 11.39 -22.97
C PRO A 11 -24.26 11.58 -23.26
N HIS A 12 -23.41 11.44 -22.25
CA HIS A 12 -21.97 11.36 -22.46
C HIS A 12 -21.66 10.11 -23.31
N GLU A 13 -21.36 10.29 -24.61
CA GLU A 13 -20.88 9.27 -25.56
C GLU A 13 -19.42 8.86 -25.25
N GLY A 14 -19.15 8.53 -24.01
CA GLY A 14 -17.88 7.98 -23.55
C GLY A 14 -18.03 6.51 -23.17
N PRO A 15 -16.98 5.69 -23.30
CA PRO A 15 -17.00 4.34 -22.76
C PRO A 15 -17.30 4.35 -21.25
N VAL A 16 -18.29 3.56 -20.83
CA VAL A 16 -18.68 3.43 -19.41
C VAL A 16 -18.11 2.15 -18.80
N CYS A 17 -17.62 2.23 -17.56
CA CYS A 17 -17.16 1.05 -16.84
C CYS A 17 -18.33 0.11 -16.54
N ARG A 18 -18.22 -1.14 -17.03
CA ARG A 18 -19.23 -2.20 -16.86
C ARG A 18 -19.25 -2.86 -15.48
N ARG A 19 -18.43 -2.38 -14.53
CA ARG A 19 -18.31 -2.89 -13.16
C ARG A 19 -18.01 -4.41 -13.06
N CYS A 20 -17.29 -4.98 -14.04
CA CYS A 20 -17.00 -6.42 -14.06
C CYS A 20 -16.01 -6.90 -12.98
N GLY A 21 -15.36 -6.01 -12.23
CA GLY A 21 -14.46 -6.38 -11.14
C GLY A 21 -13.07 -6.84 -11.54
N THR A 22 -12.77 -6.98 -12.84
CA THR A 22 -11.45 -7.46 -13.31
C THR A 22 -10.29 -6.69 -12.69
N CYS A 23 -10.34 -5.35 -12.69
CA CYS A 23 -9.31 -4.53 -12.05
C CYS A 23 -9.21 -4.78 -10.54
N CYS A 24 -10.35 -4.89 -9.85
CA CYS A 24 -10.40 -5.15 -8.42
C CYS A 24 -9.82 -6.53 -8.04
N LEU A 25 -9.94 -7.54 -8.91
CA LEU A 25 -9.36 -8.87 -8.70
C LEU A 25 -7.84 -8.88 -8.93
N GLN A 26 -7.32 -7.99 -9.78
CA GLN A 26 -5.88 -7.82 -10.01
C GLN A 26 -5.19 -7.01 -8.91
N GLY A 27 -5.94 -6.15 -8.21
CA GLY A 27 -5.38 -5.24 -7.21
C GLY A 27 -6.37 -4.21 -6.71
N GLY A 28 -6.08 -3.65 -5.54
CA GLY A 28 -6.57 -2.32 -5.15
C GLY A 28 -5.75 -1.19 -5.78
N PRO A 29 -6.31 0.04 -5.88
CA PRO A 29 -5.57 1.21 -6.35
C PRO A 29 -4.51 1.67 -5.35
N THR A 30 -3.43 2.25 -5.86
CA THR A 30 -2.61 3.18 -5.07
C THR A 30 -3.33 4.53 -5.04
N LEU A 31 -3.35 5.16 -3.88
CA LEU A 31 -4.02 6.44 -3.69
C LEU A 31 -3.13 7.58 -4.20
N MET A 32 -3.75 8.58 -4.82
CA MET A 32 -3.10 9.82 -5.23
C MET A 32 -3.30 10.87 -4.14
N GLU A 33 -2.49 11.93 -4.08
CA GLU A 33 -2.65 12.96 -3.04
C GLU A 33 -4.07 13.54 -2.98
N ARG A 34 -4.72 13.71 -4.14
CA ARG A 34 -6.12 14.15 -4.23
C ARG A 34 -7.16 13.18 -3.66
N ASP A 35 -6.76 11.94 -3.34
CA ASP A 35 -7.63 10.94 -2.69
C ASP A 35 -7.65 11.11 -1.16
N ALA A 36 -6.86 12.02 -0.57
CA ALA A 36 -6.84 12.24 0.88
C ALA A 36 -8.24 12.48 1.52
N PRO A 37 -9.19 13.20 0.88
CA PRO A 37 -10.55 13.33 1.40
C PRO A 37 -11.29 12.01 1.58
N LEU A 38 -10.95 10.96 0.81
CA LEU A 38 -11.57 9.64 0.97
C LEU A 38 -11.21 9.00 2.31
N LEU A 39 -10.06 9.36 2.90
CA LEU A 39 -9.64 8.90 4.22
C LEU A 39 -10.36 9.70 5.31
N THR A 40 -10.37 11.03 5.20
CA THR A 40 -10.96 11.89 6.24
C THR A 40 -12.47 11.76 6.32
N GLU A 41 -13.14 11.49 5.21
CA GLU A 41 -14.58 11.21 5.17
C GLU A 41 -14.93 9.76 5.55
N GLY A 42 -13.94 8.90 5.80
CA GLY A 42 -14.16 7.49 6.13
C GLY A 42 -14.72 6.64 4.99
N VAL A 43 -14.69 7.13 3.74
CA VAL A 43 -15.04 6.33 2.55
C VAL A 43 -14.08 5.15 2.43
N LEU A 44 -12.79 5.41 2.68
CA LEU A 44 -11.76 4.39 2.81
C LEU A 44 -11.35 4.28 4.27
N GLY A 45 -11.81 3.22 4.95
CA GLY A 45 -11.35 2.88 6.30
C GLY A 45 -9.84 2.62 6.32
N LEU A 46 -9.14 3.17 7.31
CA LEU A 46 -7.67 3.08 7.38
C LEU A 46 -7.20 1.63 7.59
N GLU A 47 -8.01 0.79 8.22
CA GLU A 47 -7.78 -0.65 8.37
C GLU A 47 -7.76 -1.42 7.04
N ALA A 48 -8.34 -0.85 5.98
CA ALA A 48 -8.33 -1.38 4.63
C ALA A 48 -7.18 -0.84 3.77
N LEU A 49 -6.36 0.05 4.33
CA LEU A 49 -5.21 0.64 3.67
C LEU A 49 -3.90 0.02 4.15
N VAL A 50 -2.89 0.09 3.29
CA VAL A 50 -1.52 -0.32 3.61
C VAL A 50 -0.56 0.73 3.07
N CYS A 51 0.45 1.07 3.87
CA CYS A 51 1.58 1.84 3.42
C CYS A 51 2.60 0.90 2.75
N LEU A 52 2.93 1.17 1.50
CA LEU A 52 4.06 0.57 0.80
C LEU A 52 5.25 1.50 0.92
N ARG A 53 6.30 1.05 1.58
CA ARG A 53 7.46 1.84 1.96
C ARG A 53 8.50 1.86 0.85
N ALA A 54 9.34 2.89 0.85
CA ALA A 54 10.40 3.06 -0.15
C ALA A 54 11.38 1.87 -0.11
N GLY A 55 11.60 1.22 -1.25
CA GLY A 55 12.42 0.02 -1.36
C GLY A 55 11.64 -1.30 -1.42
N GLU A 56 10.36 -1.31 -1.04
CA GLU A 56 9.51 -2.49 -1.25
C GLU A 56 9.39 -2.83 -2.73
N TRP A 57 9.34 -4.11 -3.06
CA TRP A 57 9.13 -4.57 -4.42
C TRP A 57 7.69 -4.30 -4.86
N ALA A 58 7.52 -3.59 -5.97
CA ALA A 58 6.23 -3.33 -6.59
C ALA A 58 6.24 -3.76 -8.06
N ARG A 59 5.10 -4.29 -8.51
CA ARG A 59 4.87 -4.57 -9.94
C ARG A 59 4.46 -3.28 -10.64
N ASP A 60 5.12 -3.00 -11.74
CA ASP A 60 4.68 -2.02 -12.74
C ASP A 60 4.09 -2.83 -13.89
N ASP A 61 2.77 -3.01 -13.87
CA ASP A 61 2.05 -3.83 -14.86
C ASP A 61 2.04 -3.14 -16.24
N VAL A 62 2.27 -1.82 -16.33
CA VAL A 62 2.40 -1.09 -17.61
C VAL A 62 3.75 -1.38 -18.24
N ARG A 63 4.82 -1.27 -17.45
CA ARG A 63 6.20 -1.49 -17.94
C ARG A 63 6.64 -2.95 -17.91
N GLN A 64 5.82 -3.85 -17.37
CA GLN A 64 6.12 -5.27 -17.19
C GLN A 64 7.42 -5.51 -16.41
N VAL A 65 7.63 -4.71 -15.36
CA VAL A 65 8.80 -4.82 -14.48
C VAL A 65 8.43 -5.01 -13.02
N LEU A 66 9.34 -5.64 -12.29
CA LEU A 66 9.36 -5.65 -10.85
C LEU A 66 10.52 -4.73 -10.39
N ALA A 67 10.19 -3.71 -9.62
CA ALA A 67 11.16 -2.70 -9.22
C ALA A 67 10.96 -2.32 -7.74
N PRO A 68 12.04 -1.94 -7.04
CA PRO A 68 11.89 -1.34 -5.72
C PRO A 68 11.22 0.03 -5.84
N LEU A 69 10.27 0.31 -4.94
CA LEU A 69 9.62 1.61 -4.89
C LEU A 69 10.65 2.72 -4.62
N LYS A 70 10.55 3.81 -5.38
CA LYS A 70 11.42 4.99 -5.18
C LYS A 70 11.03 5.77 -3.93
N GLY A 71 9.73 5.90 -3.70
CA GLY A 71 9.14 6.58 -2.56
C GLY A 71 7.99 5.77 -1.98
N GLU A 72 7.52 6.22 -0.83
CA GLU A 72 6.38 5.64 -0.15
C GLU A 72 5.06 5.94 -0.89
N CYS A 73 4.09 5.02 -0.81
CA CYS A 73 2.71 5.29 -1.20
C CYS A 73 1.69 4.50 -0.37
N ILE A 74 0.48 5.03 -0.24
CA ILE A 74 -0.65 4.36 0.39
C ILE A 74 -1.47 3.64 -0.68
N LYS A 75 -1.83 2.40 -0.41
CA LYS A 75 -2.61 1.54 -1.31
C LYS A 75 -3.78 0.92 -0.57
N VAL A 76 -4.87 0.66 -1.29
CA VAL A 76 -5.90 -0.26 -0.79
C VAL A 76 -5.30 -1.67 -0.68
N ALA A 77 -5.33 -2.23 0.53
CA ALA A 77 -4.77 -3.53 0.81
C ALA A 77 -5.53 -4.64 0.08
N GLY A 78 -4.83 -5.75 -0.17
CA GLY A 78 -5.44 -7.00 -0.60
C GLY A 78 -6.18 -7.69 0.54
N LEU A 79 -7.07 -8.62 0.21
CA LEU A 79 -7.66 -9.55 1.18
C LEU A 79 -6.71 -10.70 1.59
N GLY A 80 -5.63 -10.93 0.82
CA GLY A 80 -4.82 -12.14 0.96
C GLY A 80 -5.57 -13.40 0.50
N GLY A 81 -4.85 -14.52 0.37
CA GLY A 81 -5.43 -15.82 -0.01
C GLY A 81 -4.78 -16.48 -1.24
N SER A 82 -5.12 -17.74 -1.47
CA SER A 82 -4.44 -18.60 -2.47
C SER A 82 -4.88 -18.33 -3.92
N ALA A 83 -6.13 -17.94 -4.15
CA ALA A 83 -6.64 -17.70 -5.51
C ALA A 83 -6.31 -16.30 -6.02
N HIS A 84 -6.63 -15.25 -5.25
CA HIS A 84 -6.41 -13.83 -5.63
C HIS A 84 -5.80 -13.06 -4.45
N PRO A 85 -4.50 -13.24 -4.17
CA PRO A 85 -3.85 -12.62 -3.00
C PRO A 85 -3.95 -11.08 -3.00
N TRP A 86 -4.10 -10.49 -4.18
CA TRP A 86 -4.14 -9.04 -4.39
C TRP A 86 -5.56 -8.45 -4.48
N ARG A 87 -6.60 -9.27 -4.28
CA ARG A 87 -8.00 -8.84 -4.41
C ARG A 87 -8.29 -7.61 -3.53
N CYS A 88 -8.76 -6.54 -4.16
CA CYS A 88 -9.14 -5.28 -3.51
C CYS A 88 -10.18 -5.51 -2.41
N ARG A 89 -9.94 -4.94 -1.21
CA ARG A 89 -10.86 -5.03 -0.07
C ARG A 89 -12.26 -4.47 -0.29
N TYR A 90 -12.42 -3.51 -1.21
CA TYR A 90 -13.73 -2.92 -1.53
C TYR A 90 -14.49 -3.65 -2.64
N TYR A 91 -14.03 -4.84 -3.06
CA TYR A 91 -14.76 -5.66 -4.03
C TYR A 91 -15.56 -6.75 -3.31
N ALA A 92 -16.88 -6.73 -3.52
CA ALA A 92 -17.79 -7.77 -3.05
C ALA A 92 -18.23 -8.64 -4.23
N ASP A 93 -18.10 -9.97 -4.10
CA ASP A 93 -18.55 -10.90 -5.13
C ASP A 93 -20.06 -10.73 -5.39
N GLY A 94 -20.46 -10.72 -6.65
CA GLY A 94 -21.85 -10.50 -7.07
C GLY A 94 -22.35 -9.05 -6.97
N ALA A 95 -21.77 -8.21 -6.09
CA ALA A 95 -22.18 -6.81 -5.91
C ALA A 95 -21.22 -5.78 -6.54
N GLY A 96 -19.97 -6.17 -6.80
CA GLY A 96 -18.94 -5.32 -7.40
C GLY A 96 -18.23 -4.41 -6.38
N CYS A 97 -17.67 -3.30 -6.88
CA CYS A 97 -17.01 -2.30 -6.03
C CYS A 97 -18.03 -1.57 -5.14
N THR A 98 -17.83 -1.65 -3.81
CA THR A 98 -18.71 -1.06 -2.79
C THR A 98 -18.57 0.46 -2.68
N VAL A 99 -17.43 1.01 -3.11
CA VAL A 99 -17.16 2.46 -3.15
C VAL A 99 -17.21 3.04 -4.55
N TYR A 100 -17.92 2.41 -5.50
CA TYR A 100 -17.86 2.76 -6.93
C TYR A 100 -18.15 4.25 -7.23
N GLY A 101 -19.10 4.86 -6.51
CA GLY A 101 -19.44 6.29 -6.68
C GLY A 101 -18.45 7.26 -6.05
N ARG A 102 -17.58 6.77 -5.14
CA ARG A 102 -16.55 7.53 -4.42
C ARG A 102 -15.18 6.87 -4.60
N ARG A 103 -14.94 6.32 -5.81
CA ARG A 103 -13.77 5.50 -6.11
C ARG A 103 -12.49 6.35 -6.15
N PRO A 104 -11.33 5.80 -5.75
CA PRO A 104 -10.04 6.51 -5.85
C PRO A 104 -9.71 6.95 -7.27
N ALA A 105 -8.85 7.94 -7.41
CA ALA A 105 -8.44 8.54 -8.67
C ALA A 105 -8.00 7.51 -9.72
N GLN A 106 -7.15 6.54 -9.35
CA GLN A 106 -6.73 5.48 -10.26
C GLN A 106 -7.91 4.65 -10.78
N CYS A 107 -8.87 4.32 -9.90
CA CYS A 107 -10.09 3.61 -10.30
C CYS A 107 -11.04 4.49 -11.13
N ALA A 108 -11.01 5.81 -10.93
CA ALA A 108 -11.85 6.75 -11.67
C ALA A 108 -11.45 6.85 -13.14
N VAL A 109 -10.13 6.84 -13.42
CA VAL A 109 -9.59 6.98 -14.77
C VAL A 109 -9.29 5.65 -15.47
N LEU A 110 -9.22 4.54 -14.73
CA LEU A 110 -8.93 3.23 -15.31
C LEU A 110 -10.07 2.76 -16.22
N PHE A 111 -9.74 2.50 -17.48
CA PHE A 111 -10.62 1.83 -18.42
C PHE A 111 -9.94 0.59 -19.03
N CYS A 112 -10.62 -0.56 -18.97
CA CYS A 112 -9.98 -1.86 -19.26
C CYS A 112 -9.53 -2.06 -20.71
N THR A 113 -10.05 -1.27 -21.65
CA THR A 113 -9.65 -1.35 -23.06
C THR A 113 -8.75 -0.19 -23.50
N ASP A 114 -8.52 0.79 -22.63
CA ASP A 114 -7.56 1.89 -22.85
C ASP A 114 -7.02 2.38 -21.51
N THR A 115 -5.77 2.01 -21.20
CA THR A 115 -5.07 2.41 -19.98
C THR A 115 -4.39 3.78 -20.07
N GLY A 116 -4.44 4.45 -21.23
CA GLY A 116 -3.76 5.74 -21.44
C GLY A 116 -4.08 6.82 -20.40
N PRO A 117 -5.35 7.00 -19.96
CA PRO A 117 -5.68 7.93 -18.88
C PRO A 117 -5.05 7.57 -17.52
N LEU A 118 -4.96 6.27 -17.19
CA LEU A 118 -4.30 5.82 -15.98
C LEU A 118 -2.79 6.04 -16.07
N GLU A 119 -2.18 5.75 -17.21
CA GLU A 119 -0.75 5.95 -17.42
C GLU A 119 -0.34 7.42 -17.27
N ARG A 120 -1.13 8.35 -17.83
CA ARG A 120 -0.94 9.81 -17.62
C ARG A 120 -1.06 10.19 -16.15
N LEU A 121 -2.11 9.70 -15.48
CA LEU A 121 -2.28 9.93 -14.04
C LEU A 121 -1.04 9.50 -13.23
N LEU A 122 -0.54 8.29 -13.49
CA LEU A 122 0.62 7.73 -12.80
C LEU A 122 1.92 8.47 -13.11
N ALA A 123 2.01 9.13 -14.27
CA ALA A 123 3.18 9.90 -14.67
C ALA A 123 3.16 11.35 -14.15
N GLU A 124 1.98 11.95 -14.00
CA GLU A 124 1.81 13.38 -13.76
C GLU A 124 1.48 13.72 -12.31
N GLU A 125 0.83 12.83 -11.57
CA GLU A 125 0.37 13.10 -10.20
C GLU A 125 1.17 12.31 -9.14
N ALA A 126 1.29 12.92 -7.96
CA ALA A 126 1.99 12.31 -6.84
C ALA A 126 1.11 11.26 -6.13
N PRO A 127 1.65 10.07 -5.80
CA PRO A 127 0.98 9.13 -4.92
C PRO A 127 0.88 9.71 -3.50
N LEU A 128 -0.20 9.41 -2.80
CA LEU A 128 -0.37 9.80 -1.40
C LEU A 128 0.61 9.01 -0.52
N SER A 129 1.45 9.71 0.22
CA SER A 129 2.30 9.14 1.29
C SER A 129 1.67 9.33 2.68
N ARG A 130 2.23 8.72 3.71
CA ARG A 130 1.77 8.84 5.11
C ARG A 130 1.82 10.28 5.60
N ALA A 131 2.86 11.04 5.25
CA ALA A 131 3.02 12.41 5.75
C ALA A 131 1.83 13.35 5.42
N PRO A 132 1.41 13.52 4.15
CA PRO A 132 0.20 14.28 3.84
C PRO A 132 -1.07 13.62 4.39
N ALA A 133 -1.20 12.29 4.36
CA ALA A 133 -2.38 11.61 4.90
C ALA A 133 -2.57 11.84 6.41
N LEU A 134 -1.51 11.69 7.20
CA LEU A 134 -1.53 11.91 8.65
C LEU A 134 -1.76 13.38 9.01
N ARG A 135 -1.28 14.32 8.19
CA ARG A 135 -1.56 15.74 8.35
C ARG A 135 -3.06 16.04 8.24
N GLU A 136 -3.71 15.50 7.21
CA GLU A 136 -5.16 15.66 7.03
C GLU A 136 -5.93 15.01 8.18
N LEU A 137 -5.56 13.79 8.59
CA LEU A 137 -6.21 13.06 9.68
C LEU A 137 -6.02 13.73 11.06
N ALA A 138 -4.88 14.39 11.29
CA ALA A 138 -4.60 15.09 12.54
C ALA A 138 -5.56 16.28 12.79
N SER A 139 -6.17 16.82 11.75
CA SER A 139 -7.16 17.91 11.85
C SER A 139 -8.53 17.45 12.37
N LEU A 140 -8.79 16.14 12.40
CA LEU A 140 -10.09 15.59 12.75
C LEU A 140 -10.26 15.46 14.27
N ALA A 141 -11.51 15.58 14.74
CA ALA A 141 -11.85 15.36 16.14
C ALA A 141 -11.72 13.88 16.55
N ALA A 142 -11.96 12.96 15.62
CA ALA A 142 -11.83 11.52 15.80
C ALA A 142 -11.29 10.89 14.51
N LEU A 143 -10.56 9.79 14.63
CA LEU A 143 -10.00 9.10 13.48
C LEU A 143 -11.09 8.19 12.85
N PRO A 144 -11.38 8.30 11.55
CA PRO A 144 -12.37 7.44 10.88
C PRO A 144 -12.03 5.95 11.07
N GLY A 145 -13.03 5.15 11.49
CA GLY A 145 -12.85 3.74 11.83
C GLY A 145 -12.27 3.47 13.23
N PHE A 146 -11.77 4.49 13.92
CA PHE A 146 -11.12 4.38 15.23
C PHE A 146 -11.55 5.51 16.18
N PRO A 147 -12.86 5.61 16.51
CA PRO A 147 -13.38 6.70 17.35
C PRO A 147 -12.82 6.69 18.77
N GLU A 148 -12.47 5.50 19.28
CA GLU A 148 -11.94 5.31 20.64
C GLU A 148 -10.45 5.68 20.77
N LEU A 149 -9.75 6.00 19.66
CA LEU A 149 -8.34 6.32 19.70
C LEU A 149 -8.12 7.69 20.37
N SER A 150 -7.41 7.69 21.48
CA SER A 150 -7.20 8.89 22.30
C SER A 150 -6.53 10.02 21.51
N ALA A 151 -6.81 11.28 21.87
CA ALA A 151 -6.19 12.44 21.22
C ALA A 151 -4.65 12.42 21.34
N SER A 152 -4.11 11.92 22.46
CA SER A 152 -2.66 11.78 22.64
C SER A 152 -2.07 10.73 21.71
N ALA A 153 -2.70 9.55 21.58
CA ALA A 153 -2.25 8.53 20.65
C ALA A 153 -2.30 9.03 19.20
N ARG A 154 -3.35 9.77 18.83
CA ARG A 154 -3.48 10.39 17.49
C ARG A 154 -2.38 11.42 17.21
N ALA A 155 -2.04 12.25 18.18
CA ALA A 155 -1.00 13.26 18.03
C ALA A 155 0.39 12.66 17.74
N MET A 156 0.66 11.43 18.23
CA MET A 156 1.94 10.75 18.04
C MET A 156 2.05 9.96 16.73
N LEU A 157 0.98 9.80 15.95
CA LEU A 157 0.99 8.91 14.77
C LEU A 157 2.07 9.30 13.74
N ALA A 158 2.23 10.59 13.46
CA ALA A 158 3.25 11.07 12.53
C ALA A 158 4.67 10.77 13.03
N ASP A 159 4.92 11.01 14.32
CA ASP A 159 6.23 10.75 14.93
C ASP A 159 6.53 9.25 15.00
N LEU A 160 5.56 8.42 15.37
CA LEU A 160 5.70 6.97 15.38
C LEU A 160 6.00 6.42 13.98
N ALA A 161 5.31 6.91 12.96
CA ALA A 161 5.55 6.52 11.58
C ALA A 161 6.97 6.91 11.11
N ALA A 162 7.44 8.10 11.48
CA ALA A 162 8.78 8.60 11.12
C ALA A 162 9.89 7.83 11.85
N VAL A 163 9.77 7.67 13.18
CA VAL A 163 10.74 6.91 14.00
C VAL A 163 10.79 5.46 13.55
N HIS A 164 9.64 4.86 13.23
CA HIS A 164 9.59 3.50 12.69
C HIS A 164 10.37 3.37 11.38
N GLU A 165 10.21 4.32 10.46
CA GLU A 165 10.92 4.32 9.18
C GLU A 165 12.43 4.43 9.38
N GLU A 166 12.86 5.32 10.28
CA GLU A 166 14.27 5.53 10.62
C GLU A 166 14.91 4.29 11.24
N GLN A 167 14.23 3.66 12.21
CA GLN A 167 14.76 2.51 12.94
C GLN A 167 14.66 1.20 12.14
N ASN A 168 13.64 1.06 11.30
CA ASN A 168 13.33 -0.20 10.62
C ASN A 168 13.23 -0.04 9.09
N PRO A 169 14.22 0.55 8.40
CA PRO A 169 14.12 0.84 6.97
C PRO A 169 14.05 -0.45 6.14
N VAL A 170 13.10 -0.54 5.20
CA VAL A 170 12.90 -1.76 4.39
C VAL A 170 13.93 -1.94 3.29
N ARG A 171 14.36 -0.84 2.65
CA ARG A 171 15.26 -0.86 1.50
C ARG A 171 16.55 -1.64 1.76
N PRO A 172 17.37 -1.31 2.79
CA PRO A 172 18.62 -2.03 3.01
C PRO A 172 18.41 -3.52 3.31
N VAL A 173 17.30 -3.88 3.97
CA VAL A 173 16.98 -5.27 4.29
C VAL A 173 16.65 -6.06 3.02
N LEU A 174 15.82 -5.50 2.13
CA LEU A 174 15.45 -6.14 0.87
C LEU A 174 16.61 -6.18 -0.15
N GLU A 175 17.49 -5.20 -0.13
CA GLU A 175 18.72 -5.20 -0.93
C GLU A 175 19.68 -6.32 -0.48
N LEU A 176 19.85 -6.53 0.83
CA LEU A 176 20.62 -7.66 1.36
C LEU A 176 19.99 -9.00 0.96
N ALA A 177 18.66 -9.13 1.07
CA ALA A 177 17.95 -10.34 0.65
C ALA A 177 18.15 -10.62 -0.85
N ALA A 178 18.05 -9.60 -1.70
CA ALA A 178 18.30 -9.71 -3.13
C ALA A 178 19.76 -10.08 -3.45
N GLY A 179 20.73 -9.50 -2.73
CA GLY A 179 22.15 -9.86 -2.86
C GLY A 179 22.46 -11.30 -2.46
N LEU A 180 21.66 -11.89 -1.56
CA LEU A 180 21.72 -13.31 -1.19
C LEU A 180 21.06 -14.23 -2.23
N GLY A 181 20.30 -13.68 -3.18
CA GLY A 181 19.56 -14.40 -4.22
C GLY A 181 18.05 -14.57 -3.92
N TYR A 182 17.52 -13.93 -2.87
CA TYR A 182 16.10 -13.99 -2.53
C TYR A 182 15.35 -12.85 -3.22
N LEU A 183 14.49 -13.21 -4.17
CA LEU A 183 13.68 -12.27 -4.95
C LEU A 183 12.19 -12.63 -4.87
N PRO A 184 11.28 -11.66 -5.10
CA PRO A 184 9.85 -11.93 -4.98
C PRO A 184 9.40 -13.04 -5.93
N ARG A 185 8.73 -14.05 -5.39
CA ARG A 185 8.25 -15.21 -6.16
C ARG A 185 7.14 -14.86 -7.15
N GLY A 186 6.45 -13.74 -6.93
CA GLY A 186 5.34 -13.24 -7.74
C GLY A 186 5.73 -12.59 -9.09
N GLY A 187 7.03 -12.53 -9.42
CA GLY A 187 7.54 -11.89 -10.65
C GLY A 187 7.68 -12.80 -11.87
N ARG A 188 7.02 -13.96 -11.94
CA ARG A 188 7.13 -14.86 -13.10
C ARG A 188 6.77 -14.12 -14.40
N GLY A 189 7.73 -13.99 -15.31
CA GLY A 189 7.56 -13.28 -16.58
C GLY A 189 7.86 -11.78 -16.55
N LEU A 190 8.09 -11.19 -15.37
CA LEU A 190 8.48 -9.79 -15.22
C LEU A 190 10.00 -9.65 -15.15
N ARG A 191 10.53 -8.58 -15.77
CA ARG A 191 11.95 -8.24 -15.63
C ARG A 191 12.18 -7.58 -14.28
N VAL A 192 13.07 -8.14 -13.47
CA VAL A 192 13.53 -7.49 -12.23
C VAL A 192 14.55 -6.42 -12.60
N THR A 193 14.34 -5.20 -12.13
CA THR A 193 15.27 -4.07 -12.35
C THR A 193 16.06 -3.76 -11.08
N ALA A 194 17.20 -3.08 -11.24
CA ALA A 194 18.05 -2.62 -10.13
C ALA A 194 18.49 -3.74 -9.17
N MET A 195 18.95 -4.86 -9.73
CA MET A 195 19.50 -5.96 -8.95
C MET A 195 20.82 -5.55 -8.27
N PRO A 196 20.94 -5.68 -6.94
CA PRO A 196 22.23 -5.50 -6.27
C PRO A 196 23.22 -6.60 -6.70
N ASN A 197 24.51 -6.29 -6.55
CA ASN A 197 25.56 -7.27 -6.83
C ASN A 197 25.41 -8.50 -5.90
N PRO A 198 25.57 -9.73 -6.42
CA PRO A 198 25.51 -10.92 -5.59
C PRO A 198 26.60 -10.93 -4.51
N LEU A 199 26.21 -11.29 -3.28
CA LEU A 199 27.12 -11.53 -2.17
C LEU A 199 27.83 -12.87 -2.37
N LYS A 200 29.17 -12.83 -2.49
CA LYS A 200 30.00 -13.99 -2.87
C LYS A 200 30.69 -14.63 -1.68
N GLY A 201 31.13 -13.85 -0.69
CA GLY A 201 31.85 -14.37 0.46
C GLY A 201 30.93 -15.03 1.48
N GLU A 202 31.32 -16.19 2.03
CA GLU A 202 30.55 -16.87 3.09
C GLU A 202 30.36 -15.97 4.33
N GLY A 203 31.41 -15.24 4.72
CA GLY A 203 31.35 -14.25 5.80
C GLY A 203 30.35 -13.13 5.52
N GLU A 204 30.39 -12.53 4.33
CA GLU A 204 29.46 -11.48 3.89
C GLU A 204 28.01 -11.98 3.90
N ARG A 205 27.78 -13.21 3.41
CA ARG A 205 26.46 -13.82 3.38
C ARG A 205 25.92 -14.07 4.79
N ARG A 206 26.77 -14.54 5.71
CA ARG A 206 26.41 -14.77 7.12
C ARG A 206 26.07 -13.45 7.82
N GLU A 207 26.86 -12.40 7.60
CA GLU A 207 26.59 -11.07 8.15
C GLU A 207 25.28 -10.49 7.61
N ALA A 208 25.03 -10.61 6.31
CA ALA A 208 23.77 -10.18 5.69
C ALA A 208 22.55 -10.87 6.32
N LEU A 209 22.62 -12.19 6.53
CA LEU A 209 21.56 -12.94 7.20
C LEU A 209 21.35 -12.48 8.66
N ALA A 210 22.42 -12.22 9.40
CA ALA A 210 22.33 -11.74 10.77
C ALA A 210 21.63 -10.36 10.84
N ARG A 211 22.00 -9.44 9.94
CA ARG A 211 21.38 -8.10 9.83
C ARG A 211 19.91 -8.17 9.44
N ILE A 212 19.55 -9.04 8.50
CA ILE A 212 18.14 -9.27 8.11
C ILE A 212 17.34 -9.78 9.31
N ALA A 213 17.88 -10.76 10.05
CA ALA A 213 17.20 -11.34 11.20
C ALA A 213 17.04 -10.33 12.34
N GLU A 214 18.06 -9.51 12.59
CA GLU A 214 17.99 -8.41 13.56
C GLU A 214 16.92 -7.38 13.19
N ALA A 215 16.91 -6.90 11.94
CA ALA A 215 15.92 -5.94 11.47
C ALA A 215 14.49 -6.47 11.63
N ALA A 216 14.24 -7.74 11.30
CA ALA A 216 12.93 -8.36 11.48
C ALA A 216 12.48 -8.42 12.95
N ARG A 217 13.41 -8.69 13.89
CA ARG A 217 13.12 -8.68 15.33
C ARG A 217 12.83 -7.28 15.84
N THR A 218 13.60 -6.27 15.42
CA THR A 218 13.39 -4.88 15.83
C THR A 218 12.05 -4.34 15.31
N ASP A 219 11.67 -4.64 14.05
CA ASP A 219 10.37 -4.25 13.50
C ASP A 219 9.22 -4.91 14.26
N ALA A 220 9.32 -6.20 14.58
CA ALA A 220 8.32 -6.91 15.37
C ALA A 220 8.16 -6.29 16.76
N ALA A 221 9.26 -6.06 17.48
CA ALA A 221 9.23 -5.45 18.81
C ALA A 221 8.67 -4.03 18.79
N PHE A 222 9.00 -3.23 17.77
CA PHE A 222 8.43 -1.88 17.62
C PHE A 222 6.90 -1.94 17.45
N ARG A 223 6.41 -2.84 16.60
CA ARG A 223 4.97 -3.04 16.38
C ARG A 223 4.25 -3.49 17.65
N GLU A 224 4.83 -4.41 18.41
CA GLU A 224 4.29 -4.85 19.71
C GLU A 224 4.19 -3.67 20.69
N LEU A 225 5.24 -2.86 20.81
CA LEU A 225 5.23 -1.67 21.68
C LEU A 225 4.18 -0.63 21.26
N CYS A 226 3.95 -0.44 19.95
CA CYS A 226 2.87 0.41 19.47
C CYS A 226 1.50 -0.05 19.97
N VAL A 227 1.23 -1.35 19.98
CA VAL A 227 -0.04 -1.90 20.46
C VAL A 227 -0.12 -1.83 21.98
N GLU A 228 0.92 -2.31 22.67
CA GLU A 228 0.87 -2.50 24.12
C GLU A 228 1.06 -1.22 24.93
N ARG A 229 1.78 -0.23 24.38
CA ARG A 229 2.20 0.98 25.14
C ARG A 229 1.65 2.27 24.57
N ALA A 230 1.53 2.37 23.25
CA ALA A 230 0.84 3.50 22.62
C ALA A 230 -0.66 3.21 22.39
N GLU A 231 -1.15 2.04 22.80
CA GLU A 231 -2.55 1.60 22.70
C GLU A 231 -3.10 1.72 21.26
N LEU A 232 -2.22 1.55 20.26
CA LEU A 232 -2.63 1.61 18.87
C LEU A 232 -3.40 0.35 18.48
N PRO A 233 -4.58 0.48 17.85
CA PRO A 233 -5.30 -0.66 17.30
C PRO A 233 -4.43 -1.40 16.28
N ALA A 234 -4.26 -2.71 16.44
CA ALA A 234 -3.44 -3.52 15.54
C ALA A 234 -3.87 -3.38 14.06
N ALA A 235 -5.17 -3.17 13.81
CA ALA A 235 -5.73 -2.94 12.48
C ALA A 235 -5.25 -1.64 11.81
N LEU A 236 -4.76 -0.66 12.57
CA LEU A 236 -4.21 0.59 12.05
C LEU A 236 -2.75 0.44 11.58
N LEU A 237 -2.03 -0.56 12.09
CA LEU A 237 -0.59 -0.70 11.84
C LEU A 237 -0.21 -0.89 10.36
N PRO A 238 -0.96 -1.62 9.51
CA PRO A 238 -0.62 -1.70 8.09
C PRO A 238 -0.65 -0.34 7.38
N PHE A 239 -1.59 0.53 7.75
CA PHE A 239 -1.63 1.91 7.26
C PHE A 239 -0.48 2.74 7.83
N LEU A 240 -0.23 2.63 9.13
CA LEU A 240 0.72 3.49 9.84
C LEU A 240 2.19 3.10 9.64
N LEU A 241 2.50 1.81 9.69
CA LEU A 241 3.85 1.23 9.71
C LEU A 241 4.15 0.38 8.46
N GLY A 242 3.18 0.25 7.55
CA GLY A 242 3.28 -0.65 6.40
C GLY A 242 3.26 -2.13 6.77
N ARG A 243 3.61 -2.96 5.79
CA ARG A 243 3.78 -4.42 5.98
C ARG A 243 4.96 -4.70 6.92
N SER A 244 4.87 -5.76 7.71
CA SER A 244 5.99 -6.17 8.57
C SER A 244 7.19 -6.62 7.74
N LEU A 245 8.39 -6.45 8.26
CA LEU A 245 9.59 -6.98 7.61
C LEU A 245 9.50 -8.50 7.45
N THR A 246 8.88 -9.20 8.40
CA THR A 246 8.61 -10.64 8.30
C THR A 246 7.73 -10.98 7.09
N ASP A 247 6.64 -10.24 6.86
CA ASP A 247 5.77 -10.45 5.70
C ASP A 247 6.51 -10.17 4.38
N LEU A 248 7.28 -9.08 4.34
CA LEU A 248 8.07 -8.70 3.17
C LEU A 248 9.14 -9.75 2.84
N LEU A 249 9.81 -10.30 3.86
CA LEU A 249 10.80 -11.37 3.70
C LEU A 249 10.15 -12.66 3.21
N ALA A 250 8.94 -12.98 3.69
CA ALA A 250 8.20 -14.16 3.25
C ALA A 250 7.88 -14.12 1.75
N GLU A 251 7.60 -12.93 1.19
CA GLU A 251 7.34 -12.74 -0.25
C GLU A 251 8.55 -13.07 -1.13
N VAL A 252 9.77 -12.85 -0.63
CA VAL A 252 11.02 -13.22 -1.31
C VAL A 252 11.50 -14.64 -0.97
N GLY A 253 10.73 -15.37 -0.16
CA GLY A 253 11.02 -16.74 0.22
C GLY A 253 11.94 -16.91 1.42
N LEU A 254 12.20 -15.83 2.18
CA LEU A 254 12.88 -15.87 3.47
C LEU A 254 11.85 -16.00 4.60
N ARG A 255 12.06 -16.93 5.53
CA ARG A 255 11.24 -17.04 6.73
C ARG A 255 12.15 -16.94 7.96
N PRO A 256 11.69 -16.30 9.04
CA PRO A 256 12.37 -16.41 10.33
C PRO A 256 12.53 -17.89 10.69
N ALA A 257 13.65 -18.26 11.30
CA ALA A 257 13.77 -19.56 11.93
C ALA A 257 12.69 -19.66 13.02
N GLU A 258 11.92 -20.75 13.03
CA GLU A 258 11.02 -21.03 14.15
C GLU A 258 11.88 -21.07 15.42
N THR A 259 11.57 -20.22 16.40
CA THR A 259 12.16 -20.33 17.73
C THR A 259 11.73 -21.68 18.30
N ALA A 260 12.70 -22.58 18.46
CA ALA A 260 12.54 -23.85 19.15
C ALA A 260 12.21 -23.66 20.64
#